data_AF-A0A661SFG3-F1
#
_entry.id   AF-A0A661SFG3-F1
#
_cell.length_a   1.000
_cell.length_b   1.000
_cell.length_c   1.000
_cell.angle_alpha   90.00
_cell.angle_beta   90.00
_cell.angle_gamma   90.00
#
_symmetry.space_group_name_H-M   'P 1'
#
loop_
_entity.id
_entity.type
_entity.pdbx_description
1 polymer ?
#
loop_
_entity_poly.entity_id
_entity_poly.type
_entity_poly.pdbx_seq_one_letter_code
_entity_poly.pdbx_strand_id
1 'polypeptide(L)' 'MEVVRVNEEIFEQAWDLYSGTKDKEWAFIDCTSFVVMRENGIKEAFSTDHHFEQAGFKTLLKK' A
#
# COMPACT_ATOMS: atom_id res chain seq x y z
N MET A 1 -15.09 2.12 11.13
CA MET A 1 -13.71 1.58 11.12
C MET A 1 -13.82 0.13 10.70
N GLU A 2 -13.20 -0.22 9.59
CA GLU A 2 -13.16 -1.57 9.06
C GLU A 2 -11.74 -2.11 9.20
N VAL A 3 -11.61 -3.40 9.50
CA VAL A 3 -10.32 -4.09 9.57
C VAL A 3 -10.30 -5.14 8.47
N VAL A 4 -9.43 -4.93 7.49
CA VAL A 4 -9.21 -5.89 6.41
C VAL A 4 -8.18 -6.91 6.88
N ARG A 5 -8.57 -8.19 6.89
CA ARG A 5 -7.63 -9.29 7.15
C ARG A 5 -6.91 -9.63 5.86
N VAL A 6 -5.58 -9.63 5.90
CA VAL A 6 -4.75 -10.10 4.79
C VAL A 6 -5.00 -11.59 4.59
N ASN A 7 -5.64 -11.92 3.47
CA ASN A 7 -5.83 -13.30 3.00
C ASN A 7 -4.70 -13.67 2.02
N GLU A 8 -4.76 -14.88 1.49
CA GLU A 8 -3.74 -15.41 0.57
C GLU A 8 -3.64 -14.59 -0.73
N GLU A 9 -4.77 -14.15 -1.29
CA GLU A 9 -4.80 -13.33 -2.50
C GLU A 9 -4.13 -11.96 -2.30
N ILE A 10 -4.46 -11.24 -1.21
CA ILE A 10 -3.81 -9.96 -0.87
C ILE A 10 -2.32 -10.18 -0.63
N PHE A 11 -1.95 -11.29 0.02
CA PHE A 11 -0.56 -11.62 0.31
C PHE A 11 0.23 -11.85 -0.99
N GLU A 12 -0.28 -12.66 -1.92
CA GLU A 12 0.35 -12.95 -3.20
C GLU A 12 0.51 -11.69 -4.05
N GLN A 13 -0.55 -10.88 -4.18
CA GLN A 13 -0.48 -9.62 -4.91
C GLN A 13 0.53 -8.64 -4.28
N ALA A 14 0.58 -8.56 -2.94
CA ALA A 14 1.56 -7.73 -2.24
C ALA A 14 2.98 -8.26 -2.43
N TRP A 15 3.15 -9.58 -2.49
CA TRP A 15 4.43 -10.23 -2.71
C TRP A 15 4.97 -9.99 -4.11
N ASP A 16 4.12 -10.10 -5.13
CA ASP A 16 4.46 -9.80 -6.51
C ASP A 16 4.84 -8.32 -6.68
N LEU A 17 4.08 -7.43 -6.05
CA LEU A 17 4.40 -6.00 -6.04
C LEU A 17 5.76 -5.73 -5.39
N TYR A 18 5.97 -6.26 -4.18
CA TYR A 18 7.22 -6.10 -3.43
C TYR A 18 8.43 -6.66 -4.22
N SER A 19 8.27 -7.84 -4.82
CA SER A 19 9.33 -8.49 -5.60
C SER A 19 9.66 -7.76 -6.89
N GLY A 20 8.68 -7.05 -7.46
CA GLY A 20 8.81 -6.26 -8.68
C GLY A 20 9.40 -4.85 -8.48
N THR A 21 9.32 -4.29 -7.27
CA THR A 21 9.78 -2.91 -6.97
C THR A 21 11.10 -2.88 -6.21
N LYS A 22 12.15 -3.46 -6.81
CA LYS A 22 13.51 -3.52 -6.20
C LYS A 22 14.23 -2.17 -6.17
N ASP A 23 13.78 -1.23 -6.98
CA ASP A 23 14.28 0.15 -7.07
C ASP A 23 13.68 1.07 -6.01
N LYS A 24 12.69 0.60 -5.25
CA LYS A 24 11.99 1.38 -4.23
C LYS A 24 12.27 0.81 -2.84
N GLU A 25 12.40 1.68 -1.85
CA GLU A 25 12.59 1.30 -0.44
C GLU A 25 11.28 0.86 0.25
N TRP A 26 10.31 0.37 -0.52
CA TRP A 26 9.01 -0.04 -0.01
C TRP A 26 9.15 -1.28 0.86
N ALA A 27 8.55 -1.25 2.06
CA ALA A 27 8.40 -2.45 2.86
C ALA A 27 7.29 -3.34 2.29
N PHE A 28 7.33 -4.63 2.61
CA PHE A 28 6.24 -5.54 2.28
C PHE A 28 4.89 -5.05 2.81
N ILE A 29 4.87 -4.47 4.01
CA ILE A 29 3.67 -3.89 4.65
C ILE A 29 3.10 -2.71 3.86
N ASP A 30 3.95 -1.89 3.23
CA ASP A 30 3.51 -0.81 2.35
C ASP A 30 2.77 -1.40 1.15
N CYS A 31 3.35 -2.43 0.53
CA CYS A 31 2.76 -3.14 -0.60
C CYS A 31 1.41 -3.78 -0.23
N THR A 32 1.31 -4.37 0.97
CA THR A 32 0.03 -4.92 1.47
C THR A 32 -1.02 -3.83 1.60
N SER A 33 -0.64 -2.67 2.13
CA SER A 33 -1.53 -1.51 2.25
C SER A 33 -1.99 -1.00 0.88
N PHE A 34 -1.08 -0.95 -0.11
CA PHE A 34 -1.40 -0.50 -1.46
C PHE A 34 -2.40 -1.41 -2.18
N VAL A 35 -2.24 -2.73 -2.04
CA VAL A 35 -3.17 -3.73 -2.58
C VAL A 35 -4.57 -3.50 -2.01
N VAL A 36 -4.69 -3.49 -0.67
CA VAL A 36 -5.98 -3.27 0.02
C VAL A 36 -6.62 -1.96 -0.42
N MET A 37 -5.84 -0.88 -0.51
CA MET A 37 -6.36 0.41 -0.94
C MET A 37 -6.87 0.40 -2.39
N ARG A 38 -6.14 -0.25 -3.31
CA ARG A 38 -6.53 -0.35 -4.73
C ARG A 38 -7.81 -1.17 -4.91
N GLU A 39 -7.90 -2.33 -4.26
CA GLU A 39 -9.07 -3.20 -4.34
C GLU A 39 -10.34 -2.50 -3.81
N ASN A 40 -10.19 -1.67 -2.77
CA ASN A 40 -11.29 -0.92 -2.18
C ASN A 40 -11.52 0.47 -2.81
N GLY A 41 -10.79 0.83 -3.86
CA GLY A 41 -10.91 2.14 -4.52
C GLY A 41 -10.51 3.33 -3.64
N ILE A 42 -9.73 3.10 -2.59
CA ILE A 42 -9.26 4.12 -1.65
C ILE A 42 -8.08 4.87 -2.27
N LYS A 43 -8.22 6.19 -2.41
CA LYS A 43 -7.21 7.06 -3.06
C LYS A 43 -6.40 7.90 -2.08
N GLU A 44 -6.87 8.04 -0.85
CA GLU A 44 -6.30 8.91 0.16
C GLU A 44 -5.80 8.10 1.35
N ALA A 45 -4.56 8.34 1.78
CA ALA A 45 -3.93 7.68 2.91
C ALA A 45 -3.77 8.65 4.07
N PHE A 46 -4.24 8.27 5.26
CA PHE A 46 -3.97 9.01 6.49
C PHE A 46 -2.59 8.63 7.05
N SER A 47 -1.54 9.05 6.35
CA SER A 47 -0.15 8.76 6.68
C SER A 47 0.74 9.94 6.27
N THR A 48 1.89 10.09 6.92
CA THR A 48 2.98 11.01 6.51
C THR A 48 4.07 10.30 5.69
N ASP A 49 3.86 9.04 5.34
CA ASP A 49 4.84 8.25 4.62
C ASP A 49 4.76 8.52 3.10
N HIS A 50 5.86 9.01 2.56
CA HIS A 50 6.02 9.33 1.14
C HIS A 50 5.90 8.10 0.21
N HIS A 51 6.06 6.88 0.72
CA HIS A 51 5.87 5.67 -0.10
C HIS A 51 4.45 5.59 -0.68
N PHE A 52 3.45 6.08 0.05
CA PHE A 52 2.06 6.14 -0.44
C PHE A 52 1.93 7.10 -1.62
N GLU A 53 2.65 8.23 -1.62
CA GLU A 53 2.67 9.16 -2.74
C GLU A 53 3.35 8.55 -3.97
N GLN A 54 4.48 7.87 -3.77
CA GLN A 54 5.19 7.15 -4.82
C GLN A 54 4.35 6.03 -5.44
N ALA A 55 3.41 5.45 -4.68
CA ALA A 55 2.50 4.41 -5.14
C ALA A 55 1.23 4.97 -5.80
N GLY A 56 1.08 6.30 -5.87
CA GLY A 56 0.00 7.02 -6.54
C GLY A 56 -1.16 7.43 -5.63
N PHE A 57 -1.01 7.31 -4.31
CA PHE A 57 -2.02 7.74 -3.33
C PHE A 57 -1.77 9.18 -2.89
N LYS A 58 -2.83 9.83 -2.40
CA LYS A 58 -2.73 11.16 -1.79
C LYS A 58 -2.58 11.01 -0.27
N THR A 59 -1.48 11.47 0.30
CA THR A 59 -1.34 11.57 1.76
C THR A 59 -2.17 12.74 2.28
N LEU A 60 -2.84 12.55 3.42
CA LEU A 60 -3.64 13.59 4.06
C LEU A 60 -2.85 14.35 5.15
N LEU A 61 -1.78 13.75 5.65
CA LEU A 61 -0.91 14.36 6.65
C LEU A 61 0.35 14.89 5.98
N LYS A 62 0.71 16.13 6.32
CA LYS A 62 1.99 16.73 5.92
C LYS A 62 2.93 16.77 7.12
N LYS A 63 4.19 16.39 6.89
CA LYS A 63 5.28 16.62 7.86
C LYS A 63 5.62 18.10 7.94
#